data_AF-A0A0Q9NR01-F1
#
_entry.id   AF-A0A0Q9NR01-F1
#
_cell.length_a   1.000
_cell.length_b   1.000
_cell.length_c   1.000
_cell.angle_alpha   90.00
_cell.angle_beta   90.00
_cell.angle_gamma   90.00
#
_symmetry.space_group_name_H-M   'P 1'
#
loop_
_entity.id
_entity.type
_entity.pdbx_description
1 polymer ?
#
loop_
_entity_poly.entity_id
_entity_poly.type
_entity_poly.pdbx_seq_one_letter_code
_entity_poly.pdbx_strand_id
1 'polypeptide(L)'
;MLHFPSANSAAHRPSPRDVARLEELLDDDVWAFSNCRVDAPGKPVAEVDWIFYDVRQGTIMVSEWKGFPQRVALATDTGTPWLLEGGMAVPNPIEQVSRQLDAVRAALRGGILPQHFPAFDALQLRIVQSVYSPQVDRSTTIERIRWGKVYGDLPELAAVIANSSSPAPLLLPDDGARLALAGALCALFRTTLPPEAETRLSVAPKGGDSDVVLRISAIHRQIAELHAELADLIIIAAGAVTKPAQPPAVGTAPRAAVKDAPPKANAAPAAASKTPALTEYQRMQAHLTRSFQGVNGSAAAATKALEQAWRSVLGDPLLHGESGISVSLFGNVGTPLVKEHHGSLPKVLGMPLRKWCVLQAEAAGLEPRDVPGKPSNLRLR
;
A
#
# COMPACT_ATOMS: atom_id res chain seq x y z
N MET A 1 10.13 11.43 -22.88
CA MET A 1 8.82 10.75 -22.71
C MET A 1 8.24 10.40 -24.07
N LEU A 2 7.57 9.26 -24.21
CA LEU A 2 6.78 8.95 -25.40
C LEU A 2 5.30 9.23 -25.12
N HIS A 3 4.67 10.11 -25.89
CA HIS A 3 3.26 10.50 -25.74
C HIS A 3 2.37 9.79 -26.77
N PHE A 4 1.31 9.15 -26.30
CA PHE A 4 0.32 8.42 -27.10
C PHE A 4 -1.05 9.07 -26.93
N PRO A 5 -1.46 9.99 -27.83
CA PRO A 5 -2.71 10.73 -27.69
C PRO A 5 -3.93 9.86 -28.01
N SER A 6 -5.13 10.23 -27.54
CA SER A 6 -6.36 9.52 -27.91
C SER A 6 -6.54 9.43 -29.43
N ALA A 7 -6.98 8.27 -29.92
CA ALA A 7 -7.34 8.08 -31.33
C ALA A 7 -8.69 8.72 -31.66
N ASN A 8 -9.50 9.04 -30.64
CA ASN A 8 -10.76 9.74 -30.82
C ASN A 8 -10.51 11.25 -30.96
N SER A 9 -10.75 11.78 -32.15
CA SER A 9 -10.58 13.22 -32.45
C SER A 9 -11.54 14.13 -31.67
N ALA A 10 -12.66 13.58 -31.17
CA ALA A 10 -13.62 14.30 -30.34
C ALA A 10 -13.28 14.26 -28.83
N ALA A 11 -12.28 13.47 -28.42
CA ALA A 11 -11.81 13.50 -27.04
C ALA A 11 -11.20 14.86 -26.72
N HIS A 12 -11.35 15.28 -25.46
CA HIS A 12 -10.62 16.44 -24.97
C HIS A 12 -9.12 16.22 -25.18
N ARG A 13 -8.38 17.26 -25.56
CA ARG A 13 -6.92 17.17 -25.73
C ARG A 13 -6.25 17.61 -24.43
N PRO A 14 -5.18 16.93 -24.01
CA PRO A 14 -4.41 17.43 -22.88
C PRO A 14 -3.85 18.80 -23.22
N SER A 15 -3.67 19.63 -22.20
CA SER A 15 -3.02 20.93 -22.32
C SER A 15 -1.64 20.78 -22.96
N PRO A 16 -1.33 21.44 -24.10
CA PRO A 16 -0.02 21.33 -24.74
C PRO A 16 1.13 21.76 -23.84
N ARG A 17 0.88 22.72 -22.93
CA ARG A 17 1.86 23.17 -21.94
C ARG A 17 2.23 22.05 -20.98
N ASP A 18 1.24 21.26 -20.54
CA ASP A 18 1.49 20.21 -19.57
C ASP A 18 2.15 19.01 -20.24
N VAL A 19 1.80 18.69 -21.49
CA VAL A 19 2.50 17.70 -22.31
C VAL A 19 3.98 18.08 -22.46
N ALA A 20 4.27 19.29 -22.94
CA ALA A 20 5.64 19.77 -23.11
C ALA A 20 6.41 19.74 -21.78
N ARG A 21 5.77 20.12 -20.67
CA ARG A 21 6.40 20.07 -19.36
C ARG A 21 6.70 18.65 -18.90
N LEU A 22 5.83 17.68 -19.18
CA LEU A 22 6.09 16.27 -18.90
C LEU A 22 7.21 15.72 -19.79
N GLU A 23 7.27 16.10 -21.06
CA GLU A 23 8.36 15.72 -21.98
C GLU A 23 9.72 16.23 -21.50
N GLU A 24 9.78 17.43 -20.91
CA GLU A 24 11.00 17.98 -20.30
C GLU A 24 11.43 17.22 -19.04
N LEU A 25 10.47 16.67 -18.27
CA LEU A 25 10.70 16.10 -16.95
C LEU A 25 10.87 14.57 -16.96
N LEU A 26 10.39 13.89 -17.99
CA LEU A 26 10.31 12.43 -18.06
C LEU A 26 11.11 11.88 -19.25
N ASP A 27 11.86 10.82 -19.00
CA ASP A 27 12.64 10.13 -20.03
C ASP A 27 11.76 9.36 -21.03
N ASP A 28 12.36 8.93 -22.15
CA ASP A 28 11.68 8.16 -23.22
C ASP A 28 11.24 6.75 -22.80
N ASP A 29 11.68 6.28 -21.63
CA ASP A 29 11.22 5.03 -21.04
C ASP A 29 9.84 5.14 -20.39
N VAL A 30 9.32 6.36 -20.23
CA VAL A 30 7.96 6.60 -19.77
C VAL A 30 7.03 6.80 -20.96
N TRP A 31 6.05 5.90 -21.06
CA TRP A 31 4.99 5.92 -22.06
C TRP A 31 3.74 6.52 -21.44
N ALA A 32 3.29 7.65 -21.98
CA ALA A 32 2.17 8.40 -21.46
C ALA A 32 1.00 8.35 -22.46
N PHE A 33 -0.08 7.68 -22.09
CA PHE A 33 -1.30 7.55 -22.88
C PHE A 33 -2.33 8.54 -22.35
N SER A 34 -2.85 9.44 -23.20
CA SER A 34 -3.75 10.51 -22.74
C SER A 34 -5.17 10.40 -23.31
N ASN A 35 -6.17 10.72 -22.49
CA ASN A 35 -7.61 10.64 -22.78
C ASN A 35 -7.99 9.26 -23.33
N CYS A 36 -7.60 8.24 -22.56
CA CYS A 36 -7.77 6.84 -22.87
C CYS A 36 -9.22 6.43 -22.67
N ARG A 37 -9.69 5.50 -23.50
CA ARG A 37 -10.95 4.80 -23.27
C ARG A 37 -10.68 3.31 -23.21
N VAL A 38 -10.98 2.71 -22.07
CA VAL A 38 -10.70 1.31 -21.79
C VAL A 38 -12.00 0.57 -21.59
N ASP A 39 -12.27 -0.38 -22.48
CA ASP A 39 -13.44 -1.26 -22.39
C ASP A 39 -13.02 -2.63 -21.87
N ALA A 40 -13.78 -3.16 -20.92
CA ALA A 40 -13.61 -4.52 -20.42
C ALA A 40 -14.98 -5.22 -20.32
N PRO A 41 -15.11 -6.48 -20.76
CA PRO A 41 -16.37 -7.20 -20.70
C PRO A 41 -16.96 -7.22 -19.28
N GLY A 42 -18.24 -6.87 -19.15
CA GLY A 42 -18.95 -6.86 -17.86
C GLY A 42 -18.54 -5.74 -16.91
N LYS A 43 -17.76 -4.75 -17.36
CA LYS A 43 -17.39 -3.56 -16.57
C LYS A 43 -17.87 -2.28 -17.25
N PRO A 44 -18.17 -1.23 -16.48
CA PRO A 44 -18.35 0.11 -17.04
C PRO A 44 -17.10 0.53 -17.83
N VAL A 45 -17.32 1.28 -18.90
CA VAL A 45 -16.22 1.87 -19.67
C VAL A 45 -15.44 2.83 -18.78
N ALA A 46 -14.11 2.71 -18.79
CA ALA A 46 -13.23 3.64 -18.11
C ALA A 46 -12.72 4.70 -19.08
N GLU A 47 -13.02 5.95 -18.81
CA GLU A 47 -12.49 7.11 -19.53
C GLU A 47 -11.44 7.77 -18.65
N VAL A 48 -10.17 7.56 -18.97
CA VAL A 48 -9.04 7.91 -18.11
C VAL A 48 -8.26 9.06 -18.73
N ASP A 49 -7.98 10.11 -17.95
CA ASP A 49 -7.22 11.25 -18.46
C ASP A 49 -5.79 10.88 -18.83
N TRP A 50 -5.10 10.12 -17.98
CA TRP A 50 -3.74 9.65 -18.24
C TRP A 50 -3.47 8.24 -17.72
N ILE A 51 -2.80 7.43 -18.54
CA ILE A 51 -2.15 6.18 -18.13
C ILE A 51 -0.67 6.32 -18.40
N PHE A 52 0.17 6.10 -17.39
CA PHE A 52 1.62 6.06 -17.53
C PHE A 52 2.12 4.64 -17.36
N TYR A 53 3.03 4.22 -18.24
CA TYR A 53 3.78 2.99 -18.11
C TYR A 53 5.27 3.32 -18.17
N ASP A 54 5.96 3.10 -17.05
CA ASP A 54 7.43 3.18 -17.01
C ASP A 54 7.98 1.81 -17.39
N VAL A 55 8.61 1.71 -18.55
CA VAL A 55 9.15 0.45 -19.09
C VAL A 55 10.32 -0.05 -18.24
N ARG A 56 11.10 0.87 -17.66
CA ARG A 56 12.27 0.54 -16.85
C ARG A 56 11.86 0.01 -15.48
N GLN A 57 10.84 0.60 -14.88
CA GLN A 57 10.34 0.20 -13.56
C GLN A 57 9.21 -0.85 -13.62
N GLY A 58 8.63 -1.06 -14.80
CA GLY A 58 7.47 -1.94 -14.99
C GLY A 58 6.24 -1.50 -14.22
N THR A 59 6.11 -0.19 -13.95
CA THR A 59 4.99 0.36 -13.16
C THR A 59 3.94 0.99 -14.06
N ILE A 60 2.67 0.68 -13.77
CA ILE A 60 1.52 1.34 -14.40
C ILE A 60 0.88 2.28 -13.40
N MET A 61 0.64 3.52 -13.83
CA MET A 61 -0.09 4.52 -13.08
C MET A 61 -1.31 5.01 -13.89
N VAL A 62 -2.43 5.17 -13.22
CA VAL A 62 -3.66 5.77 -13.76
C VAL A 62 -3.86 7.08 -13.03
N SER A 63 -3.89 8.19 -13.76
CA SER A 63 -3.99 9.53 -13.22
C SER A 63 -5.15 10.30 -13.81
N GLU A 64 -6.05 10.78 -12.95
CA GLU A 64 -7.10 11.73 -13.34
C GLU A 64 -6.61 13.17 -13.16
N TRP A 65 -6.98 14.07 -14.06
CA TRP A 65 -6.57 15.47 -14.04
C TRP A 65 -7.77 16.35 -13.76
N LYS A 66 -7.70 17.14 -12.70
CA LYS A 66 -8.81 18.00 -12.27
C LYS A 66 -8.38 19.45 -12.19
N GLY A 67 -8.94 20.24 -13.11
CA GLY A 67 -8.92 21.70 -13.03
C GLY A 67 -10.18 22.21 -12.36
N PHE A 68 -10.02 22.85 -11.19
CA PHE A 68 -11.11 23.54 -10.52
C PHE A 68 -11.02 25.06 -10.73
N PRO A 69 -12.16 25.78 -10.72
CA PRO A 69 -12.16 27.25 -10.86
C PRO A 69 -11.57 27.97 -9.65
N GLN A 70 -11.48 27.28 -8.51
CA GLN A 70 -11.00 27.81 -7.22
C GLN A 70 -9.97 26.84 -6.63
N ARG A 71 -9.16 27.31 -5.68
CA ARG A 71 -8.19 26.45 -4.97
C ARG A 71 -8.93 25.37 -4.17
N VAL A 72 -8.27 24.23 -3.98
CA VAL A 72 -8.79 23.16 -3.13
C VAL A 72 -8.43 23.49 -1.69
N ALA A 73 -9.45 23.70 -0.85
CA ALA A 73 -9.28 23.94 0.57
C ALA A 73 -9.05 22.62 1.33
N LEU A 74 -9.80 21.57 0.98
CA LEU A 74 -9.73 20.25 1.60
C LEU A 74 -9.84 19.14 0.55
N ALA A 75 -8.80 18.31 0.47
CA ALA A 75 -8.80 17.05 -0.26
C ALA A 75 -8.98 15.89 0.72
N THR A 76 -9.94 15.02 0.45
CA THR A 76 -10.33 13.90 1.32
C THR A 76 -10.24 12.56 0.58
N ASP A 77 -10.23 11.47 1.34
CA ASP A 77 -10.33 10.11 0.80
C ASP A 77 -11.75 9.78 0.27
N THR A 78 -11.88 8.61 -0.36
CA THR A 78 -13.17 8.09 -0.84
C THR A 78 -14.25 8.12 0.26
N GLY A 79 -15.48 8.42 -0.13
CA GLY A 79 -16.67 8.54 0.71
C GLY A 79 -17.03 9.98 1.05
N THR A 80 -16.13 10.95 0.80
CA THR A 80 -16.34 12.38 1.12
C THR A 80 -15.98 13.24 -0.09
N PRO A 81 -16.75 14.29 -0.42
CA PRO A 81 -16.38 15.24 -1.47
C PRO A 81 -15.13 16.04 -1.07
N TRP A 82 -14.47 16.61 -2.08
CA TRP A 82 -13.45 17.63 -1.84
C TRP A 82 -14.14 18.99 -1.63
N LEU A 83 -13.49 19.88 -0.90
CA LEU A 83 -13.98 21.25 -0.69
C LEU A 83 -13.04 22.23 -1.38
N LEU A 84 -13.61 23.14 -2.16
CA LEU A 84 -12.92 24.29 -2.71
C LEU A 84 -12.96 25.46 -1.73
N GLU A 85 -12.08 26.44 -1.93
CA GLU A 85 -12.14 27.73 -1.23
C GLU A 85 -13.53 28.37 -1.41
N GLY A 86 -14.12 28.87 -0.31
CA GLY A 86 -15.51 29.35 -0.32
C GLY A 86 -16.56 28.27 -0.02
N GLY A 87 -16.14 27.04 0.27
CA GLY A 87 -16.99 25.97 0.82
C GLY A 87 -17.77 25.17 -0.22
N MET A 88 -17.49 25.34 -1.51
CA MET A 88 -18.12 24.55 -2.57
C MET A 88 -17.61 23.10 -2.51
N ALA A 89 -18.54 22.15 -2.37
CA ALA A 89 -18.23 20.73 -2.41
C ALA A 89 -18.23 20.21 -3.87
N VAL A 90 -17.19 19.47 -4.24
CA VAL A 90 -17.06 18.85 -5.57
C VAL A 90 -16.90 17.33 -5.46
N PRO A 91 -17.34 16.56 -6.47
CA PRO A 91 -17.18 15.10 -6.48
C PRO A 91 -15.72 14.70 -6.27
N ASN A 92 -15.48 13.64 -5.50
CA ASN A 92 -14.14 13.20 -5.17
C ASN A 92 -13.45 12.59 -6.40
N PRO A 93 -12.35 13.18 -6.90
CA PRO A 93 -11.64 12.66 -8.06
C PRO A 93 -11.03 11.27 -7.83
N ILE A 94 -10.65 10.94 -6.58
CA ILE A 94 -10.11 9.62 -6.22
C ILE A 94 -11.15 8.53 -6.50
N GLU A 95 -12.42 8.77 -6.20
CA GLU A 95 -13.49 7.79 -6.49
C GLU A 95 -13.73 7.59 -7.99
N GLN A 96 -13.52 8.63 -8.79
CA GLN A 96 -13.56 8.50 -10.24
C GLN A 96 -12.48 7.54 -10.72
N VAL A 97 -11.23 7.74 -10.27
CA VAL A 97 -10.13 6.83 -10.63
C VAL A 97 -10.40 5.41 -10.12
N SER A 98 -10.83 5.26 -8.86
CA SER A 98 -11.09 3.94 -8.27
C SER A 98 -12.14 3.14 -9.04
N ARG A 99 -13.19 3.80 -9.54
CA ARG A 99 -14.22 3.15 -10.39
C ARG A 99 -13.66 2.67 -11.73
N GLN A 100 -12.69 3.39 -12.29
CA GLN A 100 -12.06 3.06 -13.57
C GLN A 100 -11.02 1.94 -13.44
N LEU A 101 -10.31 1.85 -12.31
CA LEU A 101 -9.22 0.91 -12.11
C LEU A 101 -9.61 -0.55 -12.36
N ASP A 102 -10.83 -0.95 -11.99
CA ASP A 102 -11.27 -2.33 -12.18
C ASP A 102 -11.42 -2.69 -13.66
N ALA A 103 -11.91 -1.76 -14.48
CA ALA A 103 -11.96 -1.94 -15.93
C ALA A 103 -10.54 -2.00 -16.53
N VAL A 104 -9.65 -1.09 -16.11
CA VAL A 104 -8.25 -1.08 -16.57
C VAL A 104 -7.51 -2.37 -16.18
N ARG A 105 -7.66 -2.84 -14.93
CA ARG A 105 -7.09 -4.12 -14.49
C ARG A 105 -7.64 -5.29 -15.30
N ALA A 106 -8.96 -5.35 -15.50
CA ALA A 106 -9.59 -6.41 -16.26
C ALA A 106 -9.09 -6.43 -17.72
N ALA A 107 -9.02 -5.26 -18.36
CA ALA A 107 -8.52 -5.08 -19.71
C ALA A 107 -7.05 -5.50 -19.85
N LEU A 108 -6.17 -5.07 -18.94
CA LEU A 108 -4.76 -5.47 -18.93
C LEU A 108 -4.60 -6.97 -18.70
N ARG A 109 -5.32 -7.53 -17.73
CA ARG A 109 -5.26 -8.98 -17.40
C ARG A 109 -5.74 -9.87 -18.53
N GLY A 110 -6.78 -9.47 -19.25
CA GLY A 110 -7.32 -10.25 -20.35
C GLY A 110 -6.60 -10.02 -21.68
N GLY A 111 -6.23 -8.77 -21.97
CA GLY A 111 -5.76 -8.34 -23.29
C GLY A 111 -4.25 -8.22 -23.43
N ILE A 112 -3.50 -7.99 -22.35
CA ILE A 112 -2.05 -7.69 -22.41
C ILE A 112 -1.22 -8.76 -21.73
N LEU A 113 -1.53 -9.09 -20.48
CA LEU A 113 -0.70 -10.01 -19.69
C LEU A 113 -0.48 -11.37 -20.37
N PRO A 114 -1.50 -12.06 -20.93
CA PRO A 114 -1.30 -13.39 -21.50
C PRO A 114 -0.35 -13.41 -22.69
N GLN A 115 -0.27 -12.31 -23.45
CA GLN A 115 0.52 -12.22 -24.68
C GLN A 115 1.92 -11.65 -24.42
N HIS A 116 2.02 -10.60 -23.60
CA HIS A 116 3.27 -9.86 -23.41
C HIS A 116 3.98 -10.18 -22.09
N PHE A 117 3.28 -10.75 -21.12
CA PHE A 117 3.81 -11.10 -19.80
C PHE A 117 3.29 -12.47 -19.31
N PRO A 118 3.47 -13.56 -20.08
CA PRO A 118 2.80 -14.85 -19.81
C PRO A 118 3.19 -15.49 -18.47
N ALA A 119 4.38 -15.15 -17.95
CA ALA A 119 4.87 -15.62 -16.65
C ALA A 119 4.48 -14.72 -15.46
N PHE A 120 3.68 -13.67 -15.69
CA PHE A 120 3.25 -12.75 -14.66
C PHE A 120 1.92 -13.19 -14.04
N ASP A 121 1.87 -13.27 -12.71
CA ASP A 121 0.62 -13.55 -12.00
C ASP A 121 -0.34 -12.35 -12.11
N ALA A 122 -1.43 -12.54 -12.85
CA ALA A 122 -2.47 -11.54 -13.07
C ALA A 122 -3.01 -10.90 -11.77
N LEU A 123 -3.05 -11.64 -10.65
CA LEU A 123 -3.53 -11.14 -9.36
C LEU A 123 -2.55 -10.16 -8.70
N GLN A 124 -1.28 -10.24 -9.06
CA GLN A 124 -0.23 -9.35 -8.58
C GLN A 124 -0.19 -8.02 -9.33
N LEU A 125 -0.99 -7.84 -10.39
CA LEU A 125 -1.09 -6.56 -11.10
C LEU A 125 -1.45 -5.45 -10.10
N ARG A 126 -0.53 -4.50 -9.93
CA ARG A 126 -0.72 -3.28 -9.15
C ARG A 126 -0.70 -2.09 -10.10
N ILE A 127 -1.69 -1.22 -9.93
CA ILE A 127 -1.81 0.02 -10.67
C ILE A 127 -1.79 1.13 -9.64
N VAL A 128 -0.85 2.06 -9.79
CA VAL A 128 -0.78 3.25 -8.95
C VAL A 128 -1.93 4.16 -9.33
N GLN A 129 -2.72 4.55 -8.34
CA GLN A 129 -3.83 5.48 -8.52
C GLN A 129 -3.36 6.89 -8.17
N SER A 130 -3.62 7.85 -9.03
CA SER A 130 -3.30 9.25 -8.76
C SER A 130 -4.35 10.22 -9.26
N VAL A 131 -4.35 11.41 -8.67
CA VAL A 131 -5.07 12.58 -9.14
C VAL A 131 -4.06 13.72 -9.21
N TYR A 132 -4.03 14.42 -10.32
CA TYR A 132 -3.32 15.68 -10.47
C TYR A 132 -4.32 16.83 -10.45
N SER A 133 -4.07 17.83 -9.61
CA SER A 133 -4.87 19.06 -9.60
C SER A 133 -3.97 20.25 -9.24
N PRO A 134 -3.72 21.18 -10.17
CA PRO A 134 -2.85 22.34 -9.92
C PRO A 134 -3.40 23.30 -8.85
N GLN A 135 -4.67 23.14 -8.46
CA GLN A 135 -5.34 23.87 -7.38
C GLN A 135 -5.06 23.30 -5.99
N VAL A 136 -4.35 22.18 -5.90
CA VAL A 136 -3.85 21.59 -4.65
C VAL A 136 -2.44 22.09 -4.41
N ASP A 137 -2.14 22.52 -3.20
CA ASP A 137 -0.79 22.93 -2.80
C ASP A 137 -0.53 22.70 -1.31
N ARG A 138 0.55 23.27 -0.78
CA ARG A 138 0.97 23.10 0.61
C ARG A 138 -0.04 23.62 1.63
N SER A 139 -0.95 24.51 1.23
CA SER A 139 -2.00 25.04 2.11
C SER A 139 -3.30 24.22 2.05
N THR A 140 -3.44 23.34 1.06
CA THR A 140 -4.57 22.42 0.99
C THR A 140 -4.51 21.44 2.16
N THR A 141 -5.59 21.35 2.92
CA THR A 141 -5.70 20.31 3.94
C THR A 141 -5.91 18.98 3.25
N ILE A 142 -5.13 17.96 3.62
CA ILE A 142 -5.25 16.60 3.06
C ILE A 142 -5.61 15.67 4.21
N GLU A 143 -6.88 15.26 4.27
CA GLU A 143 -7.37 14.35 5.30
C GLU A 143 -7.22 12.90 4.85
N ARG A 144 -6.35 12.16 5.54
CA ARG A 144 -6.10 10.71 5.50
C ARG A 144 -6.56 10.01 4.21
N ILE A 145 -5.75 10.12 3.16
CA ILE A 145 -5.94 9.38 1.90
C ILE A 145 -5.32 7.99 2.04
N ARG A 146 -6.16 6.96 2.19
CA ARG A 146 -5.71 5.56 2.15
C ARG A 146 -5.56 5.07 0.71
N TRP A 147 -6.31 5.65 -0.22
CA TRP A 147 -6.40 5.21 -1.61
C TRP A 147 -5.99 6.29 -2.59
N GLY A 148 -5.03 5.96 -3.46
CA GLY A 148 -4.47 6.88 -4.42
C GLY A 148 -3.63 8.00 -3.80
N LYS A 149 -3.01 8.81 -4.66
CA LYS A 149 -2.22 9.98 -4.26
C LYS A 149 -2.68 11.22 -5.02
N VAL A 150 -2.64 12.36 -4.36
CA VAL A 150 -3.00 13.65 -4.95
C VAL A 150 -1.72 14.46 -5.15
N TYR A 151 -1.56 15.03 -6.34
CA TYR A 151 -0.42 15.83 -6.72
C TYR A 151 -0.87 17.23 -7.13
N GLY A 152 -0.26 18.23 -6.49
CA GLY A 152 -0.47 19.64 -6.82
C GLY A 152 0.46 20.18 -7.91
N ASP A 153 1.59 19.50 -8.10
CA ASP A 153 2.70 19.99 -8.92
C ASP A 153 3.16 18.91 -9.92
N LEU A 154 3.34 19.31 -11.19
CA LEU A 154 3.77 18.39 -12.25
C LEU A 154 5.17 17.80 -12.02
N PRO A 155 6.19 18.57 -11.62
CA PRO A 155 7.47 18.02 -11.16
C PRO A 155 7.35 16.93 -10.10
N GLU A 156 6.49 17.12 -9.10
CA GLU A 156 6.26 16.09 -8.08
C GLU A 156 5.64 14.82 -8.68
N LEU A 157 4.60 14.98 -9.50
CA LEU A 157 3.97 13.86 -10.21
C LEU A 157 4.98 13.12 -11.09
N ALA A 158 5.74 13.85 -11.91
CA ALA A 158 6.73 13.29 -12.82
C ALA A 158 7.83 12.54 -12.07
N ALA A 159 8.32 13.09 -10.95
CA ALA A 159 9.29 12.42 -10.11
C ALA A 159 8.74 11.08 -9.56
N VAL A 160 7.45 11.01 -9.23
CA VAL A 160 6.84 9.75 -8.81
C VAL A 160 6.63 8.80 -9.98
N ILE A 161 6.22 9.27 -11.16
CA ILE A 161 6.08 8.43 -12.35
C ILE A 161 7.41 7.73 -12.67
N ALA A 162 8.53 8.46 -12.69
CA ALA A 162 9.84 7.95 -13.09
C ALA A 162 10.55 7.05 -12.05
N ASN A 163 10.12 7.12 -10.78
CA ASN A 163 10.82 6.46 -9.66
C ASN A 163 9.93 5.52 -8.84
N SER A 164 8.65 5.37 -9.20
CA SER A 164 7.78 4.41 -8.53
C SER A 164 8.28 3.00 -8.77
N SER A 165 8.23 2.17 -7.73
CA SER A 165 8.49 0.73 -7.85
C SER A 165 7.22 -0.06 -7.54
N SER A 166 7.01 -1.14 -8.29
CA SER A 166 5.99 -2.14 -7.98
C SER A 166 6.68 -3.35 -7.36
N PRO A 167 6.12 -3.96 -6.29
CA PRO A 167 6.62 -5.24 -5.77
C PRO A 167 6.60 -6.38 -6.81
N ALA A 168 5.70 -6.27 -7.80
CA ALA A 168 5.62 -7.15 -8.97
C ALA A 168 5.63 -6.26 -10.22
N PRO A 169 6.81 -5.89 -10.74
CA PRO A 169 6.91 -5.00 -11.89
C PRO A 169 6.65 -5.77 -13.19
N LEU A 170 5.93 -5.13 -14.11
CA LEU A 170 5.69 -5.62 -15.47
C LEU A 170 6.89 -5.26 -16.35
N LEU A 171 7.99 -5.98 -16.20
CA LEU A 171 9.18 -5.75 -17.00
C LEU A 171 9.11 -6.54 -18.31
N LEU A 172 9.50 -5.91 -19.40
CA LEU A 172 9.62 -6.59 -20.68
C LEU A 172 10.80 -7.58 -20.65
N PRO A 173 10.65 -8.78 -21.23
CA PRO A 173 11.72 -9.77 -21.27
C PRO A 173 12.85 -9.40 -22.23
N ASP A 174 12.53 -8.66 -23.29
CA ASP A 174 13.49 -8.17 -24.28
C ASP A 174 13.04 -6.82 -24.88
N ASP A 175 14.00 -6.08 -25.42
CA ASP A 175 13.75 -4.76 -26.02
C ASP A 175 13.01 -4.83 -27.36
N GLY A 176 13.07 -5.97 -28.05
CA GLY A 176 12.36 -6.20 -29.32
C GLY A 176 10.84 -6.25 -29.14
N ALA A 177 10.36 -6.58 -27.95
CA ALA A 177 8.94 -6.64 -27.60
C ALA A 177 8.30 -5.25 -27.37
N ARG A 178 9.09 -4.17 -27.28
CA ARG A 178 8.61 -2.81 -26.94
C ARG A 178 7.55 -2.31 -27.92
N LEU A 179 7.84 -2.36 -29.22
CA LEU A 179 6.93 -1.85 -30.24
C LEU A 179 5.61 -2.64 -30.26
N ALA A 180 5.70 -3.97 -30.16
CA ALA A 180 4.52 -4.83 -30.12
C ALA A 180 3.64 -4.54 -28.89
N LEU A 181 4.24 -4.38 -27.71
CA LEU A 181 3.51 -3.99 -26.50
C LEU A 181 2.89 -2.60 -26.63
N ALA A 182 3.64 -1.61 -27.13
CA ALA A 182 3.12 -0.26 -27.32
C ALA A 182 1.91 -0.25 -28.27
N GLY A 183 1.97 -1.00 -29.37
CA GLY A 183 0.84 -1.18 -30.29
C GLY A 183 -0.37 -1.83 -29.62
N ALA A 184 -0.16 -2.89 -28.82
CA ALA A 184 -1.22 -3.56 -28.08
C ALA A 184 -1.86 -2.66 -27.01
N LEU A 185 -1.06 -1.89 -26.27
CA LEU A 185 -1.55 -0.90 -25.31
C LEU A 185 -2.31 0.23 -26.01
N CYS A 186 -1.82 0.70 -27.16
CA CYS A 186 -2.54 1.69 -27.96
C CYS A 186 -3.92 1.18 -28.40
N ALA A 187 -3.99 -0.06 -28.88
CA ALA A 187 -5.25 -0.68 -29.24
C ALA A 187 -6.19 -0.83 -28.02
N LEU A 188 -5.65 -1.27 -26.88
CA LEU A 188 -6.41 -1.45 -25.64
C LEU A 188 -6.98 -0.13 -25.10
N PHE A 189 -6.18 0.94 -25.13
CA PHE A 189 -6.52 2.24 -24.57
C PHE A 189 -7.16 3.20 -25.57
N ARG A 190 -7.31 2.76 -26.83
CA ARG A 190 -7.81 3.53 -27.96
C ARG A 190 -7.01 4.80 -28.23
N THR A 191 -5.68 4.66 -28.28
CA THR A 191 -4.74 5.75 -28.55
C THR A 191 -3.97 5.58 -29.86
N THR A 192 -3.48 6.73 -30.32
CA THR A 192 -2.40 7.04 -31.26
C THR A 192 -1.08 6.31 -31.03
N LEU A 193 -0.53 5.49 -31.94
CA LEU A 193 0.91 5.25 -31.99
C LEU A 193 1.56 6.28 -32.93
N PRO A 194 2.26 7.32 -32.43
CA PRO A 194 2.87 8.31 -33.30
C PRO A 194 4.07 7.73 -34.06
N PRO A 195 4.35 8.21 -35.30
CA PRO A 195 5.51 7.74 -36.08
C PRO A 195 6.86 7.92 -35.37
N GLU A 196 6.99 8.99 -34.58
CA GLU A 196 8.19 9.25 -33.78
C GLU A 196 8.39 8.20 -32.68
N ALA A 197 7.31 7.78 -32.03
CA ALA A 197 7.36 6.72 -31.03
C ALA A 197 7.69 5.38 -31.69
N GLU A 198 7.09 5.05 -32.83
CA GLU A 198 7.42 3.83 -33.60
C GLU A 198 8.91 3.77 -33.95
N THR A 199 9.47 4.88 -34.42
CA THR A 199 10.90 4.98 -34.74
C THR A 199 11.77 4.75 -33.51
N ARG A 200 11.45 5.41 -32.38
CA ARG A 200 12.23 5.29 -31.12
C ARG A 200 12.11 3.91 -30.48
N LEU A 201 10.94 3.28 -30.56
CA LEU A 201 10.67 1.96 -29.99
C LEU A 201 11.28 0.82 -30.81
N SER A 202 11.53 1.04 -32.10
CA SER A 202 12.19 0.06 -32.98
C SER A 202 13.71 -0.03 -32.74
N VAL A 203 14.29 0.91 -31.99
CA VAL A 203 15.71 0.95 -31.67
C VAL A 203 15.91 0.40 -30.25
N ALA A 204 16.80 -0.60 -30.12
CA ALA A 204 17.16 -1.12 -28.81
C ALA A 204 17.77 -0.01 -27.93
N PRO A 205 17.30 0.17 -26.68
CA PRO A 205 17.83 1.16 -25.77
C PRO A 205 19.32 0.91 -25.48
N LYS A 206 20.09 2.00 -25.39
CA LYS A 206 21.52 1.94 -25.05
C LYS A 206 21.69 1.97 -23.54
N GLY A 207 21.51 0.86 -22.82
CA GLY A 207 21.76 0.84 -21.38
C GLY A 207 21.59 -0.51 -20.68
N GLY A 208 22.49 -0.83 -19.74
CA GLY A 208 22.59 -2.11 -19.02
C GLY A 208 21.93 -2.17 -17.64
N ASP A 209 21.19 -1.14 -17.22
CA ASP A 209 20.52 -1.10 -15.89
C ASP A 209 19.29 -2.03 -15.80
N SER A 210 18.75 -2.45 -16.95
CA SER A 210 17.59 -3.37 -17.04
C SER A 210 17.86 -4.69 -16.32
N ASP A 211 19.09 -5.21 -16.39
CA ASP A 211 19.47 -6.50 -15.81
C ASP A 211 19.33 -6.54 -14.28
N VAL A 212 19.64 -5.43 -13.59
CA VAL A 212 19.51 -5.35 -12.13
C VAL A 212 18.04 -5.38 -11.72
N VAL A 213 17.20 -4.60 -12.39
CA VAL A 213 15.77 -4.52 -12.09
C VAL A 213 15.05 -5.83 -12.44
N LEU A 214 15.42 -6.45 -13.57
CA LEU A 214 14.98 -7.81 -13.94
C LEU A 214 15.39 -8.84 -12.87
N ARG A 215 16.63 -8.76 -12.37
CA ARG A 215 17.10 -9.68 -11.31
C ARG A 215 16.35 -9.47 -10.01
N ILE A 216 16.11 -8.23 -9.58
CA ILE A 216 15.32 -7.91 -8.38
C ILE A 216 13.89 -8.45 -8.53
N SER A 217 13.26 -8.26 -9.69
CA SER A 217 11.92 -8.79 -9.98
C SER A 217 11.88 -10.33 -9.95
N ALA A 218 12.87 -10.99 -10.54
CA ALA A 218 13.00 -12.44 -10.48
C ALA A 218 13.11 -12.94 -9.02
N ILE A 219 13.89 -12.26 -8.19
CA ILE A 219 14.03 -12.59 -6.76
C ILE A 219 12.68 -12.43 -6.03
N HIS A 220 11.93 -11.35 -6.29
CA HIS A 220 10.61 -11.17 -5.68
C HIS A 220 9.61 -12.26 -6.08
N ARG A 221 9.64 -12.71 -7.34
CA ARG A 221 8.83 -13.85 -7.79
C ARG A 221 9.20 -15.15 -7.08
N GLN A 222 10.49 -15.44 -6.96
CA GLN A 222 10.99 -16.61 -6.20
C GLN A 222 10.53 -16.56 -4.73
N ILE A 223 10.57 -15.39 -4.09
CA ILE A 223 10.07 -15.22 -2.72
C ILE A 223 8.55 -15.45 -2.65
N ALA A 224 7.79 -14.96 -3.62
CA ALA A 224 6.34 -15.16 -3.67
C ALA A 224 5.98 -16.64 -3.87
N GLU A 225 6.69 -17.35 -4.75
CA GLU A 225 6.56 -18.80 -4.96
C GLU A 225 6.87 -19.58 -3.68
N LEU A 226 7.96 -19.22 -2.99
CA LEU A 226 8.30 -19.82 -1.69
C LEU A 226 7.23 -19.57 -0.63
N HIS A 227 6.63 -18.37 -0.59
CA HIS A 227 5.52 -18.11 0.32
C HIS A 227 4.26 -18.91 -0.04
N ALA A 228 3.98 -19.14 -1.32
CA ALA A 228 2.88 -20.00 -1.75
C ALA A 228 3.14 -21.46 -1.36
N GLU A 229 4.33 -21.99 -1.60
CA GLU A 229 4.73 -23.33 -1.18
C GLU A 229 4.64 -23.50 0.34
N LEU A 230 5.13 -22.52 1.10
CA LEU A 230 5.01 -22.53 2.56
C LEU A 230 3.55 -22.52 3.02
N ALA A 231 2.69 -21.74 2.37
CA ALA A 231 1.26 -21.73 2.66
C ALA A 231 0.60 -23.09 2.39
N ASP A 232 0.95 -23.74 1.28
CA ASP A 232 0.47 -25.08 0.95
C ASP A 232 0.95 -26.12 1.98
N LEU A 233 2.23 -26.05 2.38
CA LEU A 233 2.78 -26.92 3.43
C LEU A 233 2.09 -26.71 4.78
N ILE A 234 1.71 -25.47 5.12
CA ILE A 234 0.93 -25.18 6.33
C ILE A 234 -0.47 -25.81 6.24
N ILE A 235 -1.14 -25.73 5.10
CA ILE A 235 -2.45 -26.35 4.88
C ILE A 235 -2.35 -27.87 4.98
N ILE A 236 -1.32 -28.48 4.39
CA ILE A 236 -1.05 -29.92 4.47
C ILE A 236 -0.79 -30.34 5.92
N ALA A 237 0.05 -29.59 6.64
CA ALA A 237 0.34 -29.84 8.05
C ALA A 237 -0.91 -29.68 8.93
N ALA A 238 -1.80 -28.73 8.62
CA ALA A 238 -3.07 -28.55 9.32
C ALA A 238 -4.10 -29.64 8.98
N GLY A 239 -4.12 -30.12 7.73
CA GLY A 239 -4.98 -31.22 7.27
C GLY A 239 -4.57 -32.59 7.84
N ALA A 240 -3.28 -32.79 8.12
CA ALA A 240 -2.72 -34.01 8.71
C ALA A 240 -3.21 -34.32 10.15
N VAL A 241 -3.97 -33.43 10.79
CA VAL A 241 -4.54 -33.64 12.15
C VAL A 241 -6.00 -34.14 12.12
N THR A 242 -6.61 -34.34 10.95
CA THR A 242 -7.96 -34.92 10.89
C THR A 242 -7.94 -36.44 10.75
N LYS A 243 -7.87 -37.13 11.89
CA LYS A 243 -8.26 -38.54 11.99
C LYS A 243 -9.75 -38.62 11.61
N PRO A 244 -10.18 -39.43 10.62
CA PRO A 244 -11.59 -39.55 10.29
C PRO A 244 -12.33 -40.15 11.48
N ALA A 245 -13.32 -39.43 12.02
CA ALA A 245 -14.27 -40.00 12.96
C ALA A 245 -15.08 -41.07 12.22
N GLN A 246 -14.93 -42.31 12.70
CA GLN A 246 -15.62 -43.50 12.21
C GLN A 246 -17.15 -43.30 12.34
N PRO A 247 -17.96 -43.57 11.30
CA PRO A 247 -19.40 -43.40 11.40
C PRO A 247 -20.02 -44.49 12.28
N PRO A 248 -20.96 -44.17 13.19
CA PRO A 248 -21.63 -45.17 13.99
C PRO A 248 -22.64 -45.96 13.13
N ALA A 249 -22.70 -47.26 13.41
CA ALA A 249 -23.59 -48.21 12.76
C ALA A 249 -25.07 -47.87 12.98
N VAL A 250 -25.86 -48.09 11.92
CA VAL A 250 -27.31 -47.97 11.87
C VAL A 250 -27.96 -49.00 12.80
N GLY A 251 -28.81 -48.53 13.70
CA GLY A 251 -29.67 -49.35 14.55
C GLY A 251 -31.01 -48.66 14.78
N THR A 252 -32.01 -49.09 13.99
CA THR A 252 -33.46 -49.16 14.26
C THR A 252 -34.11 -48.23 15.30
N ALA A 253 -35.05 -47.40 14.83
CA ALA A 253 -36.16 -46.83 15.61
C ALA A 253 -37.19 -47.93 16.01
N PRO A 254 -38.33 -47.68 16.71
CA PRO A 254 -38.86 -46.43 17.29
C PRO A 254 -39.52 -46.61 18.71
N ARG A 255 -39.77 -45.51 19.44
CA ARG A 255 -41.11 -45.19 20.02
C ARG A 255 -41.09 -43.93 20.90
N ALA A 256 -42.13 -43.12 20.73
CA ALA A 256 -42.50 -42.03 21.60
C ALA A 256 -43.25 -42.54 22.85
N ALA A 257 -42.96 -41.94 24.01
CA ALA A 257 -43.92 -41.79 25.11
C ALA A 257 -43.46 -40.71 26.11
N VAL A 258 -44.27 -39.65 26.20
CA VAL A 258 -44.78 -38.94 27.39
C VAL A 258 -43.83 -38.25 28.40
N LYS A 259 -44.18 -36.97 28.63
CA LYS A 259 -43.93 -36.04 29.75
C LYS A 259 -43.34 -36.63 31.05
N ASP A 260 -42.31 -35.96 31.58
CA ASP A 260 -42.32 -35.34 32.90
C ASP A 260 -41.21 -34.28 33.02
N ALA A 261 -41.46 -33.24 33.83
CA ALA A 261 -40.52 -32.14 34.13
C ALA A 261 -39.72 -32.44 35.42
N PRO A 262 -38.78 -31.56 35.84
CA PRO A 262 -37.34 -31.72 35.71
C PRO A 262 -36.63 -32.10 37.03
N PRO A 263 -35.43 -32.70 37.01
CA PRO A 263 -34.51 -32.64 38.15
C PRO A 263 -33.41 -31.61 37.89
N LYS A 264 -33.25 -30.71 38.87
CA LYS A 264 -32.10 -29.82 39.05
C LYS A 264 -30.80 -30.63 38.99
N ALA A 265 -29.90 -30.28 38.08
CA ALA A 265 -28.53 -30.75 38.07
C ALA A 265 -27.58 -29.55 38.06
N ASN A 266 -26.61 -29.60 38.96
CA ASN A 266 -25.66 -28.54 39.30
C ASN A 266 -24.96 -27.96 38.08
N ALA A 267 -25.03 -26.63 37.94
CA ALA A 267 -24.18 -25.89 37.02
C ALA A 267 -22.72 -26.06 37.45
N ALA A 268 -21.96 -26.83 36.67
CA ALA A 268 -20.51 -26.75 36.68
C ALA A 268 -20.09 -25.32 36.28
N PRO A 269 -18.99 -24.78 36.86
CA PRO A 269 -18.58 -23.42 36.56
C PRO A 269 -18.26 -23.30 35.07
N ALA A 270 -18.88 -22.33 34.42
CA ALA A 270 -18.50 -21.93 33.07
C ALA A 270 -17.00 -21.67 33.04
N ALA A 271 -16.27 -22.44 32.25
CA ALA A 271 -14.86 -22.20 31.98
C ALA A 271 -14.73 -20.76 31.49
N ALA A 272 -13.97 -19.95 32.23
CA ALA A 272 -13.65 -18.59 31.87
C ALA A 272 -13.17 -18.57 30.41
N SER A 273 -13.95 -17.91 29.55
CA SER A 273 -13.54 -17.62 28.19
C SER A 273 -12.23 -16.85 28.28
N LYS A 274 -11.11 -17.52 27.96
CA LYS A 274 -9.80 -16.88 27.88
C LYS A 274 -9.91 -15.77 26.84
N THR A 275 -9.99 -14.54 27.31
CA THR A 275 -9.82 -13.36 26.47
C THR A 275 -8.51 -13.54 25.70
N PRO A 276 -8.50 -13.38 24.36
CA PRO A 276 -7.27 -13.52 23.60
C PRO A 276 -6.24 -12.52 24.15
N ALA A 277 -5.08 -13.05 24.58
CA ALA A 277 -4.02 -12.22 25.13
C ALA A 277 -3.53 -11.25 24.04
N LEU A 278 -3.51 -9.94 24.36
CA LEU A 278 -3.02 -8.91 23.44
C LEU A 278 -1.61 -9.27 22.94
N THR A 279 -1.35 -9.03 21.65
CA THR A 279 -0.01 -9.21 21.06
C THR A 279 0.97 -8.15 21.60
N GLU A 280 2.27 -8.40 21.46
CA GLU A 280 3.33 -7.46 21.89
C GLU A 280 3.13 -6.06 21.25
N TYR A 281 2.79 -6.04 19.95
CA TYR A 281 2.47 -4.80 19.22
C TYR A 281 1.27 -4.08 19.84
N GLN A 282 0.18 -4.79 20.14
CA GLN A 282 -1.04 -4.18 20.69
C GLN A 282 -0.80 -3.61 22.10
N ARG A 283 0.02 -4.27 22.92
CA ARG A 283 0.40 -3.75 24.25
C ARG A 283 1.28 -2.52 24.14
N MET A 284 2.28 -2.56 23.26
CA MET A 284 3.15 -1.41 23.01
C MET A 284 2.34 -0.20 22.52
N GLN A 285 1.39 -0.43 21.60
CA GLN A 285 0.46 0.58 21.12
C GLN A 285 -0.42 1.13 22.24
N ALA A 286 -0.95 0.29 23.11
CA ALA A 286 -1.79 0.75 24.22
C ALA A 286 -1.05 1.68 25.18
N HIS A 287 0.21 1.38 25.53
CA HIS A 287 1.02 2.25 26.41
C HIS A 287 1.32 3.60 25.76
N LEU A 288 1.77 3.57 24.50
CA LEU A 288 2.09 4.79 23.75
C LEU A 288 0.85 5.66 23.49
N THR A 289 -0.25 5.08 23.02
CA THR A 289 -1.49 5.83 22.77
C THR A 289 -2.03 6.44 24.06
N ARG A 290 -1.98 5.73 25.20
CA ARG A 290 -2.44 6.26 26.48
C ARG A 290 -1.62 7.47 26.93
N SER A 291 -0.28 7.41 26.84
CA SER A 291 0.58 8.53 27.24
C SER A 291 0.49 9.73 26.31
N PHE A 292 0.02 9.54 25.07
CA PHE A 292 -0.19 10.60 24.10
C PHE A 292 -1.60 11.22 24.14
N GLN A 293 -2.50 10.74 25.00
CA GLN A 293 -3.82 11.35 25.18
C GLN A 293 -3.68 12.77 25.74
N GLY A 294 -4.16 13.77 24.97
CA GLY A 294 -4.17 15.17 25.40
C GLY A 294 -2.80 15.88 25.36
N VAL A 295 -1.80 15.29 24.70
CA VAL A 295 -0.49 15.93 24.49
C VAL A 295 -0.65 17.06 23.48
N ASN A 296 -0.30 18.28 23.89
CA ASN A 296 -0.23 19.41 22.96
C ASN A 296 0.95 19.21 21.99
N GLY A 297 0.87 19.78 20.78
CA GLY A 297 1.87 19.61 19.72
C GLY A 297 3.25 20.24 20.00
N SER A 298 3.65 20.41 21.26
CA SER A 298 4.98 20.89 21.65
C SER A 298 5.97 19.74 21.85
N ALA A 299 7.23 19.96 21.47
CA ALA A 299 8.28 18.93 21.57
C ALA A 299 8.55 18.50 23.02
N ALA A 300 8.42 19.42 23.99
CA ALA A 300 8.57 19.10 25.41
C ALA A 300 7.46 18.17 25.92
N ALA A 301 6.21 18.40 25.49
CA ALA A 301 5.09 17.55 25.87
C ALA A 301 5.19 16.16 25.20
N ALA A 302 5.58 16.11 23.92
CA ALA A 302 5.84 14.85 23.23
C ALA A 302 6.97 14.04 23.88
N THR A 303 8.05 14.71 24.30
CA THR A 303 9.17 14.05 25.01
C THR A 303 8.71 13.46 26.34
N LYS A 304 7.93 14.22 27.12
CA LYS A 304 7.37 13.76 28.41
C LYS A 304 6.39 12.59 28.22
N ALA A 305 5.60 12.61 27.15
CA ALA A 305 4.70 11.51 26.80
C ALA A 305 5.45 10.23 26.42
N LEU A 306 6.54 10.35 25.64
CA LEU A 306 7.43 9.22 25.32
C LEU A 306 8.08 8.66 26.59
N GLU A 307 8.51 9.52 27.50
CA GLU A 307 9.10 9.13 28.79
C GLU A 307 8.10 8.34 29.65
N GLN A 308 6.85 8.81 29.75
CA GLN A 308 5.77 8.12 30.45
C GLN A 308 5.41 6.77 29.80
N ALA A 309 5.34 6.73 28.47
CA ALA A 309 5.06 5.52 27.73
C ALA A 309 6.17 4.49 27.94
N TRP A 310 7.43 4.92 27.84
CA TRP A 310 8.58 4.05 28.04
C TRP A 310 8.59 3.50 29.45
N ARG A 311 8.40 4.31 30.50
CA ARG A 311 8.27 3.82 31.88
C ARG A 311 7.16 2.77 32.04
N SER A 312 6.02 2.95 31.36
CA SER A 312 4.93 1.98 31.40
C SER A 312 5.31 0.66 30.72
N VAL A 313 6.09 0.73 29.64
CA VAL A 313 6.66 -0.43 28.94
C VAL A 313 7.69 -1.15 29.81
N LEU A 314 8.57 -0.42 30.51
CA LEU A 314 9.52 -0.95 31.48
C LEU A 314 8.85 -1.62 32.70
N GLY A 315 7.57 -1.35 32.93
CA GLY A 315 6.78 -1.96 34.00
C GLY A 315 5.87 -3.09 33.54
N ASP A 316 5.85 -3.44 32.24
CA ASP A 316 4.97 -4.46 31.69
C ASP A 316 5.68 -5.83 31.65
N PRO A 317 5.35 -6.77 32.56
CA PRO A 317 6.03 -8.06 32.65
C PRO A 317 5.85 -8.92 31.39
N LEU A 318 4.81 -8.66 30.59
CA LEU A 318 4.53 -9.41 29.37
C LEU A 318 5.34 -8.87 28.17
N LEU A 319 5.82 -7.63 28.23
CA LEU A 319 6.79 -7.07 27.26
C LEU A 319 8.24 -7.41 27.65
N HIS A 320 8.49 -7.68 28.94
CA HIS A 320 9.77 -8.12 29.50
C HIS A 320 10.05 -9.62 29.31
N GLY A 321 9.23 -10.34 28.54
CA GLY A 321 9.37 -11.78 28.35
C GLY A 321 10.75 -12.24 27.86
N GLU A 322 10.91 -13.52 27.56
CA GLU A 322 12.23 -14.11 27.26
C GLU A 322 13.02 -13.39 26.14
N SER A 323 12.35 -12.70 25.23
CA SER A 323 12.96 -11.93 24.14
C SER A 323 13.47 -10.54 24.49
N GLY A 324 13.18 -10.01 25.69
CA GLY A 324 13.43 -8.60 26.04
C GLY A 324 12.53 -7.61 25.26
N ILE A 325 12.54 -6.35 25.68
CA ILE A 325 11.71 -5.28 25.11
C ILE A 325 12.29 -4.84 23.77
N SER A 326 11.48 -4.85 22.72
CA SER A 326 11.90 -4.35 21.42
C SER A 326 11.88 -2.82 21.33
N VAL A 327 13.08 -2.22 21.23
CA VAL A 327 13.25 -0.77 20.99
C VAL A 327 12.78 -0.39 19.59
N SER A 328 13.01 -1.26 18.61
CA SER A 328 12.52 -1.06 17.25
C SER A 328 10.98 -1.05 17.20
N LEU A 329 10.31 -1.92 17.95
CA LEU A 329 8.85 -1.91 18.05
C LEU A 329 8.33 -0.64 18.71
N PHE A 330 8.94 -0.21 19.83
CA PHE A 330 8.60 1.06 20.46
C PHE A 330 8.77 2.24 19.49
N GLY A 331 9.85 2.25 18.70
CA GLY A 331 10.07 3.25 17.65
C GLY A 331 9.03 3.21 16.53
N ASN A 332 8.67 2.02 16.07
CA ASN A 332 7.67 1.84 15.01
C ASN A 332 6.28 2.31 15.43
N VAL A 333 5.92 2.09 16.70
CA VAL A 333 4.63 2.52 17.25
C VAL A 333 4.65 4.00 17.65
N GLY A 334 5.77 4.52 18.15
CA GLY A 334 5.92 5.90 18.59
C GLY A 334 6.12 6.90 17.47
N THR A 335 6.74 6.51 16.34
CA THR A 335 7.03 7.41 15.21
C THR A 335 5.77 8.07 14.65
N PRO A 336 4.67 7.33 14.37
CA PRO A 336 3.42 7.94 13.92
C PRO A 336 2.87 9.02 14.86
N LEU A 337 3.08 8.91 16.17
CA LEU A 337 2.55 9.85 17.18
C LEU A 337 3.31 11.18 17.24
N VAL A 338 4.54 11.23 16.73
CA VAL A 338 5.37 12.45 16.73
C VAL A 338 5.69 12.99 15.34
N LYS A 339 5.50 12.17 14.30
CA LYS A 339 5.88 12.51 12.91
C LYS A 339 5.15 13.75 12.40
N GLU A 340 3.88 13.90 12.76
CA GLU A 340 3.03 15.01 12.32
C GLU A 340 3.54 16.38 12.78
N HIS A 341 3.92 16.52 14.05
CA HIS A 341 4.32 17.81 14.62
C HIS A 341 5.85 18.03 14.67
N HIS A 342 6.64 16.96 14.66
CA HIS A 342 8.08 17.04 14.95
C HIS A 342 8.97 16.30 13.95
N GLY A 343 8.39 15.61 12.97
CA GLY A 343 9.10 14.94 11.88
C GLY A 343 9.68 13.57 12.25
N SER A 344 10.46 13.46 13.33
CA SER A 344 11.08 12.17 13.72
C SER A 344 11.35 12.04 15.21
N LEU A 345 11.37 10.80 15.72
CA LEU A 345 11.73 10.52 17.12
C LEU A 345 13.11 11.07 17.51
N PRO A 346 14.19 10.92 16.71
CA PRO A 346 15.48 11.49 17.07
C PRO A 346 15.47 13.02 17.18
N LYS A 347 14.63 13.71 16.39
CA LYS A 347 14.49 15.17 16.44
C LYS A 347 13.76 15.64 17.72
N VAL A 348 12.77 14.90 18.19
CA VAL A 348 12.09 15.15 19.48
C VAL A 348 13.01 14.86 20.66
N LEU A 349 13.71 13.72 20.60
CA LEU A 349 14.53 13.21 21.71
C LEU A 349 15.92 13.85 21.77
N GLY A 350 16.35 14.55 20.71
CA GLY A 350 17.69 15.12 20.57
C GLY A 350 18.81 14.08 20.41
N MET A 351 18.48 12.80 20.25
CA MET A 351 19.45 11.70 20.15
C MET A 351 18.82 10.43 19.53
N PRO A 352 19.62 9.43 19.13
CA PRO A 352 19.09 8.16 18.63
C PRO A 352 18.20 7.46 19.65
N LEU A 353 17.06 6.93 19.20
CA LEU A 353 16.04 6.30 20.06
C LEU A 353 16.61 5.24 20.99
N ARG A 354 17.49 4.36 20.47
CA ARG A 354 18.12 3.31 21.27
C ARG A 354 18.96 3.87 22.42
N LYS A 355 19.74 4.91 22.15
CA LYS A 355 20.54 5.59 23.18
C LYS A 355 19.64 6.22 24.23
N TRP A 356 18.54 6.84 23.80
CA TRP A 356 17.55 7.43 24.71
C TRP A 356 16.87 6.35 25.59
N CYS A 357 16.41 5.24 25.01
CA CYS A 357 15.77 4.14 25.75
C CYS A 357 16.68 3.53 26.82
N VAL A 358 17.98 3.38 26.53
CA VAL A 358 18.99 2.93 27.50
C VAL A 358 19.12 3.92 28.66
N LEU A 359 19.30 5.21 28.37
CA LEU A 359 19.40 6.25 29.40
C LEU A 359 18.15 6.32 30.29
N GLN A 360 16.96 6.13 29.71
CA GLN A 360 15.71 6.12 30.48
C GLN A 360 15.55 4.86 31.36
N ALA A 361 16.07 3.72 30.91
CA ALA A 361 16.08 2.50 31.71
C ALA A 361 17.06 2.63 32.90
N GLU A 362 18.27 3.17 32.65
CA GLU A 362 19.25 3.47 33.70
C GLU A 362 18.72 4.50 34.71
N ALA A 363 18.05 5.56 34.23
CA ALA A 363 17.38 6.55 35.08
C ALA A 363 16.22 5.96 35.91
N ALA A 364 15.64 4.84 35.48
CA ALA A 364 14.66 4.06 36.23
C ALA A 364 15.30 3.04 37.20
N GLY A 365 16.64 3.01 37.29
CA GLY A 365 17.39 2.09 38.16
C GLY A 365 17.53 0.67 37.62
N LEU A 366 17.28 0.45 36.32
CA LEU A 366 17.38 -0.86 35.68
C LEU A 366 18.71 -0.98 34.92
N GLU A 367 19.28 -2.17 34.85
CA GLU A 367 20.48 -2.44 34.05
C GLU A 367 20.10 -2.94 32.64
N PRO A 368 20.14 -2.10 31.59
CA PRO A 368 19.88 -2.55 30.23
C PRO A 368 21.06 -3.36 29.67
N ARG A 369 20.75 -4.55 29.13
CA ARG A 369 21.70 -5.41 28.41
C ARG A 369 21.12 -5.81 27.05
N ASP A 370 21.98 -5.86 26.05
CA ASP A 370 21.59 -6.34 24.73
C ASP A 370 21.27 -7.84 24.74
N VAL A 371 20.24 -8.22 23.99
CA VAL A 371 19.87 -9.62 23.81
C VAL A 371 20.75 -10.24 22.70
N PRO A 372 21.50 -11.32 22.97
CA PRO A 372 22.31 -11.99 21.95
C PRO A 372 21.46 -12.40 20.74
N GLY A 373 21.90 -12.05 19.53
CA GLY A 373 21.19 -12.33 18.28
C GLY A 373 19.97 -11.43 18.00
N LYS A 374 19.62 -10.50 18.88
CA LYS A 374 18.53 -9.52 18.70
C LYS A 374 18.98 -8.11 19.11
N PRO A 375 19.78 -7.42 18.27
CA PRO A 375 20.40 -6.12 18.63
C PRO A 375 19.39 -4.97 18.87
N SER A 376 18.14 -5.17 18.45
CA SER A 376 17.03 -4.23 18.68
C SER A 376 16.30 -4.42 20.01
N ASN A 377 16.64 -5.45 20.79
CA ASN A 377 15.95 -5.79 22.03
C ASN A 377 16.84 -5.53 23.25
N LEU A 378 16.24 -4.93 24.28
CA LEU A 378 16.86 -4.70 25.58
C LEU A 378 16.28 -5.66 26.60
N ARG A 379 17.15 -6.36 27.33
CA ARG A 379 16.79 -7.07 28.55
C ARG A 379 17.18 -6.21 29.74
N LEU A 380 16.26 -6.05 30.67
CA LEU A 380 16.42 -5.23 31.86
C LEU A 380 16.60 -6.15 33.06
N ARG A 381 17.56 -5.82 33.92
CA ARG A 381 17.79 -6.52 35.19
C ARG A 381 17.63 -5.58 36.37
#